data_AF-A0ABD1ZL31-F1
#
_entry.id   AF-A0ABD1ZL31-F1
#
_cell.length_a   1.000
_cell.length_b   1.000
_cell.length_c   1.000
_cell.angle_alpha   90.00
_cell.angle_beta   90.00
_cell.angle_gamma   90.00
#
_symmetry.space_group_name_H-M   'P 1'
#
loop_
_entity.id
_entity.type
_entity.pdbx_description
1 polymer ?
#
loop_
_entity_poly.entity_id
_entity_poly.type
_entity_poly.pdbx_seq_one_letter_code
_entity_poly.pdbx_strand_id
1 'polypeptide(L)'
;MVFELLCDCFTPEDPASGFDLLFKLCTHIAQGRVSPFMAYLLGSSRLLALEKLSGGVRPIAVGEVLYRLVARTLGFQFRETLVDHFSPLQFGVATHGGCETIIHGLRATLDLHPDWIVLQVDIRNAFNTVSREALFRELCATRVP
;
A
#
# COMPACT_ATOMS: atom_id res chain seq x y z
N MET A 1 -4.54 -22.67 -3.59
CA MET A 1 -3.82 -22.49 -4.86
C MET A 1 -2.41 -21.95 -4.63
N VAL A 2 -2.21 -20.71 -4.15
CA VAL A 2 -0.85 -20.17 -3.95
C VAL A 2 -0.06 -20.91 -2.86
N PHE A 3 -0.69 -21.30 -1.75
CA PHE A 3 -0.02 -22.08 -0.70
C PHE A 3 0.49 -23.43 -1.19
N GLU A 4 -0.37 -24.22 -1.84
CA GLU A 4 0.02 -25.50 -2.45
C GLU A 4 1.14 -25.34 -3.49
N LEU A 5 1.02 -24.33 -4.37
CA LEU A 5 2.08 -24.02 -5.36
C LEU A 5 3.42 -23.67 -4.68
N LEU A 6 3.38 -22.94 -3.57
CA LEU A 6 4.59 -22.65 -2.79
C LEU A 6 5.13 -23.94 -2.15
N CYS A 7 4.30 -24.76 -1.52
CA CYS A 7 4.71 -26.06 -0.97
C CYS A 7 5.38 -26.95 -2.02
N ASP A 8 4.85 -26.98 -3.26
CA ASP A 8 5.45 -27.73 -4.37
C ASP A 8 6.81 -27.16 -4.82
N CYS A 9 7.04 -25.86 -4.64
CA CYS A 9 8.32 -25.20 -4.93
C CYS A 9 9.36 -25.39 -3.82
N PHE A 10 8.95 -25.76 -2.60
CA PHE A 10 9.82 -25.98 -1.45
C PHE A 10 9.93 -27.48 -1.16
N THR A 11 10.85 -28.16 -1.85
CA THR A 11 11.14 -29.56 -1.51
C THR A 11 12.01 -29.64 -0.25
N PRO A 12 11.81 -30.64 0.63
CA PRO A 12 12.64 -30.83 1.82
C PRO A 12 14.12 -31.06 1.50
N GLU A 13 14.41 -31.55 0.30
CA GLU A 13 15.75 -31.92 -0.16
C GLU A 13 16.58 -30.72 -0.62
N ASP A 14 15.95 -29.67 -1.15
CA ASP A 14 16.62 -28.44 -1.59
C ASP A 14 15.77 -27.18 -1.32
N PRO A 15 15.66 -26.76 -0.05
CA PRO A 15 14.90 -25.57 0.31
C PRO A 15 15.47 -24.28 -0.28
N ALA A 16 16.77 -24.23 -0.61
CA ALA A 16 17.40 -23.06 -1.21
C ALA A 16 16.86 -22.78 -2.62
N SER A 17 16.64 -23.84 -3.41
CA SER A 17 16.03 -23.71 -4.75
C SER A 17 14.63 -23.07 -4.72
N GLY A 18 13.83 -23.36 -3.68
CA GLY A 18 12.50 -22.78 -3.49
C GLY A 18 12.54 -21.29 -3.21
N PHE A 19 13.50 -20.83 -2.40
CA PHE A 19 13.69 -19.40 -2.13
C PHE A 19 14.16 -18.65 -3.37
N ASP A 20 15.06 -19.22 -4.15
CA ASP A 20 15.53 -18.64 -5.41
C ASP A 20 14.39 -18.47 -6.42
N LEU A 21 13.51 -19.49 -6.53
CA LEU A 21 12.35 -19.42 -7.41
C LEU A 21 11.34 -18.36 -6.94
N LEU A 22 11.05 -18.30 -5.64
CA LEU A 22 10.18 -17.29 -5.05
C LEU A 22 10.75 -15.88 -5.29
N PHE A 23 12.05 -15.69 -5.08
CA PHE A 23 12.72 -14.41 -5.33
C PHE A 23 12.61 -13.98 -6.80
N LYS A 24 12.86 -14.90 -7.74
CA LYS A 24 12.69 -14.66 -9.19
C LYS A 24 11.25 -14.28 -9.54
N LEU A 25 10.27 -15.02 -9.00
CA LEU A 25 8.85 -14.72 -9.22
C LEU A 25 8.47 -13.33 -8.70
N CYS A 26 8.84 -13.01 -7.46
CA CYS A 26 8.59 -11.71 -6.85
C CYS A 26 9.24 -10.57 -7.66
N THR A 27 10.43 -10.79 -8.20
CA THR A 27 11.14 -9.82 -9.05
C THR A 27 10.41 -9.62 -10.38
N HIS A 28 9.91 -10.68 -11.03
CA HIS A 28 9.10 -10.56 -12.23
C HIS A 28 7.80 -9.80 -11.99
N ILE A 29 7.13 -10.06 -10.86
CA ILE A 29 5.92 -9.33 -10.44
C ILE A 29 6.26 -7.84 -10.23
N ALA A 30 7.32 -7.54 -9.49
CA ALA A 30 7.75 -6.16 -9.22
C ALA A 30 8.05 -5.38 -10.50
N GLN A 31 8.64 -6.04 -11.50
CA GLN A 31 8.98 -5.44 -12.80
C GLN A 31 7.80 -5.39 -13.77
N GLY A 32 6.61 -5.86 -13.38
CA GLY A 32 5.46 -6.00 -14.28
C GLY A 32 5.66 -7.01 -15.41
N ARG A 33 6.67 -7.88 -15.32
CA ARG A 33 7.02 -8.90 -16.32
C ARG A 33 6.23 -10.18 -16.08
N VAL A 34 4.92 -10.07 -16.12
CA VAL A 34 3.98 -11.18 -15.95
C VAL A 34 3.02 -11.23 -17.13
N SER A 35 2.48 -12.42 -17.45
CA SER A 35 1.48 -12.52 -18.50
C SER A 35 0.21 -11.75 -18.14
N PRO A 36 -0.62 -11.32 -19.11
CA PRO A 36 -1.88 -10.64 -18.84
C PRO A 36 -2.82 -11.45 -17.91
N PHE A 37 -2.82 -12.77 -18.06
CA PHE A 37 -3.59 -13.66 -17.20
C PHE A 37 -3.08 -13.64 -15.75
N MET A 38 -1.76 -13.69 -15.54
CA MET A 38 -1.18 -13.56 -14.21
C MET A 38 -1.45 -12.19 -13.60
N ALA A 39 -1.36 -11.11 -14.38
CA ALA A 39 -1.69 -9.77 -13.91
C ALA A 39 -3.16 -9.68 -13.43
N TYR A 40 -4.09 -10.28 -14.18
CA TYR A 40 -5.49 -10.38 -13.77
C TYR A 40 -5.66 -11.15 -12.45
N LEU A 41 -5.00 -12.30 -12.30
CA LEU A 41 -5.06 -13.08 -11.07
C LEU A 41 -4.45 -12.34 -9.87
N LEU A 42 -3.26 -11.75 -10.05
CA LEU A 42 -2.58 -10.99 -9.00
C LEU A 42 -3.36 -9.73 -8.59
N GLY A 43 -4.07 -9.11 -9.53
CA GLY A 43 -4.97 -7.98 -9.28
C GLY A 43 -6.34 -8.36 -8.73
N SER A 44 -6.65 -9.65 -8.64
CA SER A 44 -7.90 -10.13 -8.06
C SER A 44 -7.88 -10.08 -6.53
N SER A 45 -9.07 -10.09 -5.92
CA SER A 45 -9.19 -10.08 -4.47
C SER A 45 -10.45 -10.80 -3.99
N ARG A 46 -10.37 -11.37 -2.79
CA ARG A 46 -11.56 -11.85 -2.08
C ARG A 46 -12.20 -10.68 -1.35
N LEU A 47 -13.47 -10.41 -1.64
CA LEU A 47 -14.22 -9.34 -0.99
C LEU A 47 -14.86 -9.84 0.31
N LEU A 48 -14.64 -9.09 1.40
CA LEU A 48 -15.28 -9.31 2.69
C LEU A 48 -16.09 -8.07 3.08
N ALA A 49 -17.37 -8.25 3.40
CA ALA A 49 -18.22 -7.19 3.90
C ALA A 49 -18.17 -7.18 5.44
N LEU A 50 -17.44 -6.22 6.02
CA LEU A 50 -17.42 -6.04 7.47
C LEU A 50 -18.48 -5.03 7.90
N GLU A 51 -19.13 -5.27 9.03
CA GLU A 51 -20.07 -4.30 9.59
C GLU A 51 -19.33 -3.19 10.33
N LYS A 52 -19.80 -1.95 10.16
CA LYS A 52 -19.35 -0.82 10.98
C LYS A 52 -20.17 -0.76 12.26
N LEU A 53 -19.53 -0.40 13.37
CA LEU A 53 -20.22 -0.13 14.64
C LEU A 53 -21.29 0.97 14.52
N SER A 54 -21.07 1.94 13.64
CA SER A 54 -22.00 3.03 13.33
C SER A 54 -23.12 2.65 12.36
N GLY A 55 -23.23 1.37 11.96
CA GLY A 55 -24.06 0.93 10.85
C GLY A 55 -23.39 1.12 9.48
N GLY A 56 -23.84 0.32 8.51
CA GLY A 56 -23.27 0.24 7.15
C GLY A 56 -22.11 -0.75 7.01
N VAL A 57 -21.61 -0.88 5.78
CA VAL A 57 -20.59 -1.88 5.43
C VAL A 57 -19.22 -1.23 5.16
N ARG A 58 -18.16 -1.89 5.60
CA ARG A 58 -16.76 -1.66 5.22
C ARG A 58 -16.31 -2.82 4.32
N PRO A 59 -16.35 -2.66 2.99
CA PRO A 59 -15.84 -3.69 2.10
C PRO A 59 -14.31 -3.73 2.21
N ILE A 60 -13.77 -4.93 2.42
CA ILE A 60 -12.34 -5.22 2.44
C ILE A 60 -12.01 -6.09 1.24
N ALA A 61 -11.11 -5.61 0.39
CA ALA A 61 -10.52 -6.37 -0.70
C ALA A 61 -9.26 -7.09 -0.19
N VAL A 62 -9.36 -8.39 0.06
CA VAL A 62 -8.22 -9.23 0.45
C VAL A 62 -7.51 -9.68 -0.82
N GLY A 63 -6.51 -8.90 -1.25
CA GLY A 63 -5.71 -9.21 -2.45
C GLY A 63 -4.82 -10.45 -2.31
N GLU A 64 -4.20 -10.83 -3.42
CA GLU A 64 -3.29 -11.98 -3.48
C GLU A 64 -2.02 -11.80 -2.64
N VAL A 65 -1.56 -12.88 -2.00
CA VAL A 65 -0.47 -12.83 -1.02
C VAL A 65 0.86 -12.43 -1.65
N LEU A 66 1.18 -12.95 -2.84
CA LEU A 66 2.41 -12.62 -3.56
C LEU A 66 2.42 -11.15 -3.99
N TYR A 67 1.28 -10.63 -4.44
CA TYR A 67 1.15 -9.21 -4.79
C TYR A 67 1.36 -8.32 -3.56
N ARG A 68 0.74 -8.66 -2.42
CA ARG A 68 0.97 -7.92 -1.15
C ARG A 68 2.40 -8.01 -0.65
N LEU A 69 3.05 -9.18 -0.80
CA LEU A 69 4.45 -9.36 -0.44
C LEU A 69 5.33 -8.41 -1.25
N VAL A 70 5.18 -8.42 -2.58
CA VAL A 70 5.93 -7.55 -3.48
C VAL A 70 5.64 -6.07 -3.22
N ALA A 71 4.37 -5.69 -3.07
CA ALA A 71 4.02 -4.30 -2.74
C ALA A 71 4.63 -3.84 -1.41
N ARG A 72 4.67 -4.71 -0.40
CA ARG A 72 5.30 -4.42 0.90
C ARG A 72 6.81 -4.29 0.79
N THR A 73 7.48 -5.17 0.03
CA THR A 73 8.93 -5.06 -0.16
C THR A 73 9.31 -3.79 -0.90
N LEU A 74 8.56 -3.41 -1.94
CA LEU A 74 8.77 -2.14 -2.66
C LEU A 74 8.55 -0.94 -1.72
N GLY A 75 7.50 -0.97 -0.91
CA GLY A 75 7.24 0.08 0.09
C GLY A 75 8.35 0.24 1.13
N PHE A 76 9.04 -0.84 1.50
CA PHE A 76 10.22 -0.76 2.36
C PHE A 76 11.45 -0.25 1.62
N GLN A 77 11.70 -0.74 0.41
CA GLN A 77 12.86 -0.34 -0.41
C GLN A 77 12.84 1.15 -0.74
N PHE A 78 11.65 1.71 -1.01
CA PHE A 78 11.48 3.12 -1.37
C PHE A 78 10.96 3.98 -0.22
N ARG A 79 11.05 3.50 1.02
CA ARG A 79 10.50 4.19 2.18
C ARG A 79 11.04 5.63 2.29
N GLU A 80 12.34 5.82 2.14
CA GLU A 80 12.98 7.14 2.27
C GLU A 80 12.52 8.09 1.17
N THR A 81 12.50 7.63 -0.08
CA THR A 81 11.97 8.41 -1.22
C THR A 81 10.52 8.83 -1.00
N LEU A 82 9.68 7.94 -0.47
CA LEU A 82 8.29 8.25 -0.15
C LEU A 82 8.17 9.26 1.00
N VAL A 83 8.99 9.13 2.05
CA VAL A 83 9.02 10.12 3.15
C VAL A 83 9.41 11.50 2.64
N ASP A 84 10.47 11.60 1.83
CA ASP A 84 10.93 12.87 1.28
C ASP A 84 9.89 13.51 0.36
N HIS A 85 9.13 12.70 -0.39
CA HIS A 85 8.08 13.19 -1.28
C HIS A 85 6.84 13.69 -0.53
N PHE A 86 6.43 12.99 0.53
CA PHE A 86 5.21 13.30 1.28
C PHE A 86 5.43 14.35 2.38
N SER A 87 6.66 14.47 2.88
CA SER A 87 7.03 15.48 3.87
C SER A 87 7.07 16.89 3.23
N PRO A 88 6.69 17.95 3.96
CA PRO A 88 6.20 17.98 5.34
C PRO A 88 4.66 17.91 5.46
N LEU A 89 3.94 17.71 4.34
CA LEU A 89 2.49 17.93 4.28
C LEU A 89 1.66 16.69 4.65
N GLN A 90 2.23 15.49 4.52
CA GLN A 90 1.50 14.24 4.70
C GLN A 90 2.17 13.33 5.73
N PHE A 91 1.43 13.00 6.79
CA PHE A 91 1.91 12.25 7.96
C PHE A 91 1.39 10.80 8.01
N GLY A 92 0.53 10.39 7.09
CA GLY A 92 -0.07 9.05 7.05
C GLY A 92 0.81 7.98 6.42
N VAL A 93 1.92 8.36 5.78
CA VAL A 93 2.85 7.43 5.13
C VAL A 93 4.21 7.52 5.80
N ALA A 94 4.71 6.38 6.29
CA ALA A 94 6.06 6.19 6.81
C ALA A 94 6.53 7.18 7.91
N THR A 95 5.62 7.95 8.49
CA THR A 95 5.91 8.95 9.53
C THR A 95 5.62 8.35 10.91
N HIS A 96 6.64 8.29 11.76
CA HIS A 96 6.48 7.78 13.11
C HIS A 96 5.64 8.75 13.94
N GLY A 97 4.57 8.27 14.59
CA GLY A 97 3.69 9.11 15.38
C GLY A 97 2.95 10.19 14.56
N GLY A 98 2.64 9.91 13.29
CA GLY A 98 2.06 10.91 12.38
C GLY A 98 0.72 11.49 12.86
N CYS A 99 -0.14 10.65 13.46
CA CYS A 99 -1.43 11.09 14.01
C CYS A 99 -1.23 12.06 15.19
N GLU A 100 -0.35 11.72 16.11
CA GLU A 100 0.01 12.51 17.29
C GLU A 100 0.64 13.84 16.85
N THR A 101 1.54 13.78 15.86
CA THR A 101 2.21 14.94 15.28
C THR A 101 1.20 15.92 14.70
N ILE A 102 0.21 15.45 13.92
CA ILE A 102 -0.86 16.31 13.39
C ILE A 102 -1.63 16.97 14.52
N ILE A 103 -2.09 16.19 15.51
CA ILE A 103 -2.95 16.71 16.58
C ILE A 103 -2.22 17.74 17.44
N HIS A 104 -0.98 17.45 17.85
CA HIS A 104 -0.19 18.36 18.68
C HIS A 104 0.28 19.59 17.89
N GLY A 105 0.73 19.40 16.65
CA GLY A 105 1.14 20.51 15.78
C GLY A 105 0.00 21.48 15.49
N LEU A 106 -1.20 20.95 15.21
CA LEU A 106 -2.39 21.78 14.97
C LEU A 106 -2.77 22.60 16.21
N ARG A 107 -2.79 21.97 17.40
CA ARG A 107 -3.10 22.67 18.66
C ARG A 107 -2.11 23.81 18.93
N ALA A 108 -0.81 23.52 18.85
CA ALA A 108 0.23 24.53 19.06
C ALA A 108 0.13 25.67 18.04
N THR A 109 -0.25 25.37 16.79
CA THR A 109 -0.45 26.39 15.74
C THR A 109 -1.63 27.30 16.07
N LEU A 110 -2.76 26.74 16.54
CA LEU A 110 -3.93 27.53 16.92
C LEU A 110 -3.70 28.35 18.20
N ASP A 111 -2.86 27.88 19.12
CA ASP A 111 -2.47 28.65 20.30
C ASP A 111 -1.66 29.90 19.91
N LEU A 112 -0.83 29.79 18.86
CA LEU A 112 -0.05 30.91 18.31
C LEU A 112 -0.88 31.83 17.41
N HIS A 113 -1.94 31.30 16.78
CA HIS A 113 -2.79 32.00 15.82
C HIS A 113 -4.27 31.81 16.18
N PRO A 114 -4.76 32.50 17.24
CA PRO A 114 -6.11 32.30 17.76
C PRO A 114 -7.23 32.75 16.80
N ASP A 115 -6.90 33.51 15.77
CA ASP A 115 -7.79 33.95 14.70
C ASP A 115 -7.92 32.94 13.54
N TRP A 116 -7.10 31.89 13.53
CA TRP A 116 -7.16 30.86 12.49
C TRP A 116 -8.27 29.85 12.75
N ILE A 117 -8.79 29.28 11.65
CA ILE A 117 -9.80 28.22 11.68
C ILE A 117 -9.26 26.92 11.11
N VAL A 118 -9.77 25.80 11.61
CA VAL A 118 -9.45 24.46 11.07
C VAL A 118 -10.58 24.00 10.17
N LEU A 119 -10.23 23.68 8.93
CA LEU A 119 -11.12 22.98 8.01
C LEU A 119 -10.77 21.49 7.99
N GLN A 120 -11.68 20.65 8.50
CA GLN A 120 -11.57 19.21 8.39
C GLN A 120 -12.30 18.71 7.15
N VAL A 121 -11.59 17.99 6.28
CA VAL A 121 -12.12 17.45 5.03
C VAL A 121 -11.96 15.93 5.03
N ASP A 122 -12.97 15.23 4.53
CA ASP A 122 -12.93 13.77 4.33
C ASP A 122 -13.35 13.41 2.90
N ILE A 123 -12.71 12.40 2.33
CA ILE A 123 -13.00 11.92 0.98
C ILE A 123 -13.84 10.66 1.07
N ARG A 124 -15.11 10.76 0.64
CA ARG A 124 -16.00 9.61 0.57
C ARG A 124 -15.42 8.55 -0.37
N ASN A 125 -15.23 7.34 0.17
CA ASN A 125 -14.81 6.16 -0.59
C ASN A 125 -13.46 6.32 -1.33
N ALA A 126 -12.52 7.07 -0.72
CA ALA A 126 -11.26 7.50 -1.33
C ALA A 126 -10.52 6.41 -2.13
N PHE A 127 -10.34 5.21 -1.57
CA PHE A 127 -9.63 4.10 -2.23
C PHE A 127 -10.26 3.63 -3.54
N ASN A 128 -11.58 3.77 -3.68
CA ASN A 128 -12.30 3.33 -4.87
C ASN A 128 -12.58 4.48 -5.85
N THR A 129 -12.54 5.73 -5.38
CA THR A 129 -12.86 6.93 -6.17
C THR A 129 -11.63 7.66 -6.70
N VAL A 130 -10.44 7.40 -6.16
CA VAL A 130 -9.19 7.98 -6.68
C VAL A 130 -8.93 7.53 -8.13
N SER A 131 -8.49 8.47 -8.97
CA SER A 131 -8.10 8.17 -10.35
C SER A 131 -6.79 7.37 -10.37
N ARG A 132 -6.85 6.15 -10.89
CA ARG A 132 -5.65 5.31 -11.10
C ARG A 132 -4.69 5.94 -12.09
N GLU A 133 -5.21 6.61 -13.13
CA GLU A 133 -4.39 7.32 -14.11
C GLU A 133 -3.61 8.47 -13.48
N ALA A 134 -4.27 9.27 -12.63
CA ALA A 134 -3.60 10.36 -11.91
C ALA A 134 -2.50 9.81 -10.98
N LEU A 135 -2.79 8.71 -10.27
CA LEU A 135 -1.82 8.04 -9.42
C LEU A 135 -0.60 7.55 -10.22
N PHE A 136 -0.82 6.89 -11.36
CA PHE A 136 0.29 6.44 -12.22
C PHE A 136 1.10 7.61 -12.77
N ARG A 137 0.43 8.69 -13.19
CA ARG A 137 1.10 9.90 -13.68
C ARG A 137 2.02 10.50 -12.62
N GLU A 138 1.54 10.63 -11.39
CA GLU A 138 2.35 11.13 -10.28
C GLU A 138 3.51 10.19 -9.93
N LEU A 139 3.28 8.87 -9.88
CA LEU A 139 4.37 7.90 -9.65
C LEU A 139 5.49 8.04 -10.68
N CYS A 140 5.14 8.16 -11.96
CA CYS A 140 6.12 8.37 -13.03
C CYS A 140 6.85 9.72 -12.92
N ALA A 141 6.20 10.76 -12.39
CA ALA A 141 6.79 12.08 -12.21
C ALA A 141 7.77 12.12 -11.02
N THR A 142 7.42 11.46 -9.91
CA THR A 142 8.19 11.47 -8.65
C THR A 142 9.48 10.65 -8.71
N ARG A 143 9.71 9.88 -9.78
CA ARG A 143 10.86 8.97 -9.93
C ARG A 143 10.98 7.95 -8.78
N VAL A 144 9.86 7.57 -8.19
CA VAL A 144 9.80 6.30 -7.44
C VAL A 144 9.92 5.20 -8.51
N PRO A 145 10.96 4.35 -8.48
CA PRO A 145 11.23 3.38 -9.54
C PRO A 145 10.09 2.39 -9.81
#